data_AF-A0A4R4VWJ4-F1
#
_entry.id   AF-A0A4R4VWJ4-F1
#
_cell.length_a   1.000
_cell.length_b   1.000
_cell.length_c   1.000
_cell.angle_alpha   90.00
_cell.angle_beta   90.00
_cell.angle_gamma   90.00
#
_symmetry.space_group_name_H-M   'P 1'
#
loop_
_entity.id
_entity.type
_entity.pdbx_description
1 polymer ?
#
loop_
_entity_poly.entity_id
_entity_poly.type
_entity_poly.pdbx_seq_one_letter_code
_entity_poly.pdbx_strand_id
1 'polypeptide(L)'
;MTEQAWAGGLALLGVPPLPDLDVVDRHIADLDAAAAHHRKLAAESRRAHRLAGANSGPAADAVDDHVTGRDGIALTAGDLADRLSSVAGTLRVTRETLVWVGGLLAGLAALAVAAVAYAPHLLPRLRSIAARLSARLREITARLGALMRGMSTTLTNRRVDKVAGRFHDAWRAPRKLPDGTYEPRVKTTTDPAWIKKHDTDQVDIANTRYRDLPADWKRENQESARIGVQLVDEARASGVDVRSERFMEEASSVVHDKWLVRNRDWATEEQRRPYELLSHAEKEKDRDVVRMVLGI
;
A
#
# COMPACT_ATOMS: atom_id res chain seq x y z
N MET A 1 -23.99 20.49 30.56
CA MET A 1 -24.53 20.90 29.24
C MET A 1 -24.70 19.64 28.40
N THR A 2 -25.89 19.40 27.86
CA THR A 2 -26.19 18.20 27.06
C THR A 2 -25.57 18.29 25.66
N GLU A 3 -25.34 17.14 25.02
CA GLU A 3 -24.81 17.04 23.65
C GLU A 3 -25.62 17.89 22.63
N GLN A 4 -26.94 17.96 22.85
CA GLN A 4 -27.86 18.82 22.08
C GLN A 4 -27.56 20.32 22.21
N ALA A 5 -27.10 20.79 23.37
CA ALA A 5 -26.76 22.20 23.59
C ALA A 5 -25.51 22.60 22.80
N TRP A 6 -24.53 21.69 22.67
CA TRP A 6 -23.35 21.91 21.84
C TRP A 6 -23.70 21.94 20.35
N ALA A 7 -24.50 20.98 19.88
CA ALA A 7 -24.97 20.93 18.50
C ALA A 7 -25.75 22.20 18.11
N GLY A 8 -26.63 22.68 18.99
CA GLY A 8 -27.36 23.94 18.81
C GLY A 8 -26.44 25.16 18.76
N GLY A 9 -25.45 25.25 19.65
CA GLY A 9 -24.48 26.35 19.65
C GLY A 9 -23.55 26.37 18.43
N LEU A 10 -23.11 25.20 17.94
CA LEU A 10 -22.33 25.10 16.70
C LEU A 10 -23.16 25.49 15.47
N ALA A 11 -24.43 25.08 15.43
CA ALA A 11 -25.36 25.48 14.38
C ALA A 11 -25.58 27.01 14.36
N LEU A 12 -25.71 27.65 15.52
CA LEU A 12 -25.81 29.12 15.63
C LEU A 12 -24.58 29.84 15.06
N LEU A 13 -23.41 29.19 15.14
CA LEU A 13 -22.14 29.67 14.61
C LEU A 13 -21.89 29.30 13.14
N GLY A 14 -22.76 28.49 12.53
CA GLY A 14 -22.56 27.97 11.17
C GLY A 14 -21.40 26.98 11.06
N VAL A 15 -21.04 26.31 12.16
CA VAL A 15 -19.95 25.33 12.21
C VAL A 15 -20.55 23.93 12.03
N PRO A 16 -20.02 23.10 11.11
CA PRO A 16 -20.46 21.72 10.96
C PRO A 16 -20.12 20.88 12.21
N PRO A 17 -20.71 19.68 12.37
CA PRO A 17 -20.32 18.75 13.43
C PRO A 17 -18.81 18.52 13.47
N LEU A 18 -18.25 18.42 14.67
CA LEU A 18 -16.84 18.12 14.86
C LEU A 18 -16.53 16.69 14.38
N PRO A 19 -15.31 16.43 13.88
CA PRO A 19 -14.92 15.09 13.43
C PRO A 19 -14.94 14.08 14.57
N ASP A 20 -15.33 12.84 14.25
CA ASP A 20 -15.30 11.71 15.18
C ASP A 20 -13.84 11.32 15.49
N LEU A 21 -13.43 11.55 16.73
CA LEU A 21 -12.07 11.26 17.19
C LEU A 21 -11.85 9.77 17.43
N ASP A 22 -12.90 8.98 17.65
CA ASP A 22 -12.79 7.53 17.86
C ASP A 22 -12.30 6.82 16.60
N VAL A 23 -12.64 7.36 15.42
CA VAL A 23 -12.07 6.90 14.15
C VAL A 23 -10.56 7.13 14.12
N VAL A 24 -10.07 8.30 14.56
CA VAL A 24 -8.63 8.59 14.59
C VAL A 24 -7.92 7.69 15.59
N ASP A 25 -8.52 7.48 16.77
CA ASP A 25 -7.96 6.62 17.82
C ASP A 25 -7.86 5.15 17.40
N ARG A 26 -8.86 4.63 16.68
CA ARG A 26 -8.79 3.29 16.08
C ARG A 26 -7.64 3.16 15.08
N HIS A 27 -7.47 4.14 14.18
CA HIS A 27 -6.35 4.10 13.23
C HIS A 27 -4.98 4.17 13.91
N ILE A 28 -4.84 4.96 14.99
CA ILE A 28 -3.61 4.99 15.79
C ILE A 28 -3.34 3.60 16.37
N ALA A 29 -4.35 2.97 16.98
CA ALA A 29 -4.23 1.64 17.57
C ALA A 29 -3.87 0.56 16.55
N ASP A 30 -4.51 0.59 15.37
CA ASP A 30 -4.21 -0.36 14.29
C ASP A 30 -2.78 -0.21 13.76
N LEU A 31 -2.30 1.03 13.59
CA LEU A 31 -0.93 1.30 13.17
C LEU A 31 0.09 0.87 14.23
N ASP A 32 -0.19 1.11 15.51
CA ASP A 32 0.66 0.66 16.61
C ASP A 32 0.73 -0.88 16.68
N ALA A 33 -0.42 -1.55 16.55
CA ALA A 33 -0.50 -3.00 16.53
C ALA A 33 0.29 -3.60 15.35
N ALA A 34 0.12 -3.03 14.16
CA ALA A 34 0.88 -3.43 12.98
C ALA A 34 2.38 -3.17 13.15
N ALA A 35 2.78 -2.01 13.70
CA ALA A 35 4.17 -1.72 13.99
C ALA A 35 4.77 -2.71 14.98
N ALA A 36 4.06 -3.03 16.07
CA ALA A 36 4.48 -4.00 17.07
C ALA A 36 4.66 -5.40 16.47
N HIS A 37 3.71 -5.82 15.62
CA HIS A 37 3.80 -7.08 14.88
C HIS A 37 5.08 -7.13 14.02
N HIS A 38 5.36 -6.09 13.24
CA HIS A 38 6.54 -6.06 12.38
C HIS A 38 7.85 -5.95 13.16
N ARG A 39 7.89 -5.27 14.32
CA ARG A 39 9.06 -5.31 15.22
C ARG A 39 9.32 -6.71 15.74
N LYS A 40 8.27 -7.41 16.16
CA LYS A 40 8.36 -8.79 16.63
C LYS A 40 8.88 -9.70 15.52
N LEU A 41 8.31 -9.61 14.32
CA LEU A 41 8.78 -10.36 13.16
C LEU A 41 10.26 -10.09 12.84
N ALA A 42 10.69 -8.83 12.89
CA ALA A 42 12.09 -8.47 12.68
C ALA A 42 13.02 -9.06 13.76
N ALA A 43 12.59 -9.03 15.02
CA ALA A 43 13.35 -9.60 16.14
C ALA A 43 13.44 -11.12 16.07
N GLU A 44 12.34 -11.80 15.75
CA GLU A 44 12.27 -13.25 15.55
C GLU A 44 13.12 -13.68 14.36
N SER A 45 13.06 -12.94 13.25
CA SER A 45 13.90 -13.19 12.07
C SER A 45 15.39 -13.09 12.42
N ARG A 46 15.82 -12.02 13.12
CA ARG A 46 17.21 -11.90 13.60
C ARG A 46 17.60 -13.03 14.55
N ARG A 47 16.68 -13.51 15.39
CA ARG A 47 16.92 -14.65 16.29
C ARG A 47 17.08 -15.94 15.49
N ALA A 48 16.21 -16.21 14.53
CA ALA A 48 16.29 -17.37 13.64
C ALA A 48 17.61 -17.36 12.87
N HIS A 49 18.02 -16.22 12.34
CA HIS A 49 19.30 -16.07 11.67
C HIS A 49 20.50 -16.37 12.57
N ARG A 50 20.52 -15.86 13.82
CA ARG A 50 21.58 -16.22 14.78
C ARG A 50 21.66 -17.71 15.07
N LEU A 51 20.51 -18.39 15.16
CA LEU A 51 20.47 -19.84 15.37
C LEU A 51 20.92 -20.61 14.12
N ALA A 52 20.58 -20.11 12.93
CA ALA A 52 20.99 -20.69 11.66
C ALA A 52 22.48 -20.50 11.37
N GLY A 53 23.09 -19.39 11.82
CA GLY A 53 24.52 -19.10 11.67
C GLY A 53 25.46 -20.07 12.42
N ALA A 54 24.92 -20.98 13.24
CA ALA A 54 25.67 -22.12 13.78
C ALA A 54 25.84 -23.26 12.75
N ASN A 55 25.16 -23.20 11.61
CA ASN A 55 25.28 -24.12 10.49
C ASN A 55 26.06 -23.47 9.34
N SER A 56 26.74 -24.30 8.56
CA SER A 56 27.44 -23.88 7.34
C SER A 56 26.86 -24.59 6.11
N GLY A 57 26.87 -23.90 4.96
CA GLY A 57 26.51 -24.47 3.66
C GLY A 57 25.33 -23.76 2.98
N PRO A 58 24.92 -24.22 1.79
CA PRO A 58 23.99 -23.48 0.92
C PRO A 58 22.64 -23.13 1.54
N ALA A 59 22.14 -23.97 2.47
CA ALA A 59 20.91 -23.72 3.19
C ALA A 59 21.06 -22.58 4.23
N ALA A 60 22.22 -22.47 4.88
CA ALA A 60 22.52 -21.39 5.80
C ALA A 60 22.71 -20.06 5.05
N ASP A 61 23.39 -20.09 3.89
CA ASP A 61 23.59 -18.92 3.03
C ASP A 61 22.25 -18.39 2.47
N ALA A 62 21.34 -19.29 2.09
CA ALA A 62 20.00 -18.92 1.64
C ALA A 62 19.15 -18.29 2.77
N VAL A 63 19.30 -18.78 4.00
CA VAL A 63 18.63 -18.19 5.18
C VAL A 63 19.23 -16.83 5.52
N ASP A 64 20.55 -16.66 5.41
CA ASP A 64 21.21 -15.37 5.58
C ASP A 64 20.68 -14.34 4.57
N ASP A 65 20.74 -14.62 3.27
CA ASP A 65 20.24 -13.69 2.24
C ASP A 65 18.73 -13.40 2.41
N HIS A 66 17.93 -14.39 2.79
CA HIS A 66 16.49 -14.21 3.02
C HIS A 66 16.14 -13.41 4.27
N VAL A 67 16.98 -13.45 5.32
CA VAL A 67 16.69 -12.82 6.60
C VAL A 67 17.39 -11.47 6.76
N THR A 68 18.69 -11.42 6.50
CA THR A 68 19.58 -10.26 6.76
C THR A 68 20.03 -9.58 5.47
N GLY A 69 19.87 -10.23 4.32
CA GLY A 69 20.16 -9.65 3.01
C GLY A 69 19.44 -8.33 2.78
N ARG A 70 19.81 -7.60 1.73
CA ARG A 70 19.31 -6.23 1.47
C ARG A 70 17.77 -6.12 1.40
N ASP A 71 17.08 -7.20 1.04
CA ASP A 71 15.60 -7.31 1.04
C ASP A 71 15.08 -8.28 2.11
N GLY A 72 15.93 -8.68 3.04
CA GLY A 72 15.63 -9.69 4.03
C GLY A 72 14.47 -9.29 4.94
N ILE A 73 13.74 -10.29 5.43
CA ILE A 73 12.54 -10.09 6.24
C ILE A 73 12.84 -9.21 7.47
N ALA A 74 14.02 -9.34 8.07
CA ALA A 74 14.35 -8.59 9.28
C ALA A 74 14.47 -7.08 9.03
N LEU A 75 15.14 -6.68 7.95
CA LEU A 75 15.33 -5.27 7.61
C LEU A 75 14.03 -4.65 7.11
N THR A 76 13.32 -5.35 6.23
CA THR A 76 12.05 -4.86 5.66
C THR A 76 10.95 -4.74 6.72
N ALA A 77 10.84 -5.70 7.64
CA ALA A 77 9.91 -5.59 8.77
C ALA A 77 10.31 -4.47 9.74
N GLY A 78 11.61 -4.24 9.96
CA GLY A 78 12.10 -3.11 10.75
C GLY A 78 11.71 -1.75 10.16
N ASP A 79 12.07 -1.47 8.89
CA ASP A 79 11.71 -0.23 8.20
C ASP A 79 10.20 0.01 8.20
N LEU A 80 9.41 -1.05 7.98
CA LEU A 80 7.95 -0.94 8.00
C LEU A 80 7.43 -0.57 9.39
N ALA A 81 7.94 -1.20 10.45
CA ALA A 81 7.54 -0.88 11.81
C ALA A 81 7.84 0.58 12.20
N ASP A 82 9.01 1.10 11.81
CA ASP A 82 9.42 2.47 12.10
C ASP A 82 8.56 3.50 11.35
N ARG A 83 8.21 3.21 10.10
CA ARG A 83 7.27 4.03 9.32
C ARG A 83 5.88 4.03 9.93
N LEU A 84 5.32 2.86 10.24
CA LEU A 84 4.00 2.75 10.87
C LEU A 84 3.96 3.53 12.20
N SER A 85 5.03 3.45 12.99
CA SER A 85 5.13 4.19 14.27
C SER A 85 5.25 5.69 14.07
N SER A 86 6.04 6.14 13.08
CA SER A 86 6.17 7.56 12.74
C SER A 86 4.83 8.15 12.31
N VAL A 87 4.03 7.37 11.59
CA VAL A 87 2.69 7.76 11.17
C VAL A 87 1.75 7.80 12.36
N ALA A 88 1.73 6.77 13.21
CA ALA A 88 0.95 6.78 14.45
C ALA A 88 1.30 8.00 15.32
N GLY A 89 2.57 8.38 15.41
CA GLY A 89 3.03 9.61 16.06
C GLY A 89 2.44 10.88 15.41
N THR A 90 2.47 10.96 14.09
CA THR A 90 1.85 12.08 13.33
C THR A 90 0.34 12.16 13.57
N LEU A 91 -0.35 11.00 13.60
CA LEU A 91 -1.79 10.95 13.89
C LEU A 91 -2.08 11.41 15.32
N ARG A 92 -1.26 11.06 16.32
CA ARG A 92 -1.43 11.53 17.71
C ARG A 92 -1.31 13.05 17.82
N VAL A 93 -0.29 13.66 17.20
CA VAL A 93 -0.14 15.13 17.16
C VAL A 93 -1.35 15.77 16.47
N THR A 94 -1.83 15.16 15.39
CA THR A 94 -3.04 15.63 14.70
C THR A 94 -4.27 15.53 15.60
N ARG A 95 -4.47 14.40 16.29
CA ARG A 95 -5.56 14.18 17.24
C ARG A 95 -5.55 15.21 18.37
N GLU A 96 -4.39 15.48 18.99
CA GLU A 96 -4.25 16.51 20.02
C GLU A 96 -4.64 17.90 19.48
N THR A 97 -4.24 18.21 18.24
CA THR A 97 -4.63 19.45 17.57
C THR A 97 -6.15 19.50 17.33
N LEU A 98 -6.77 18.40 16.89
CA LEU A 98 -8.22 18.31 16.69
C LEU A 98 -8.99 18.49 18.01
N VAL A 99 -8.53 17.88 19.10
CA VAL A 99 -9.10 18.06 20.45
C VAL A 99 -9.03 19.52 20.88
N TRP A 100 -7.87 20.17 20.70
CA TRP A 100 -7.69 21.56 21.09
C TRP A 100 -8.60 22.51 20.28
N VAL A 101 -8.62 22.37 18.95
CA VAL A 101 -9.50 23.18 18.08
C VAL A 101 -10.98 22.91 18.37
N GLY A 102 -11.34 21.64 18.56
CA GLY A 102 -12.69 21.22 18.92
C GLY A 102 -13.15 21.81 20.26
N GLY A 103 -12.27 21.82 21.26
CA GLY A 103 -12.53 22.45 22.56
C GLY A 103 -12.75 23.97 22.47
N LEU A 104 -11.97 24.67 21.63
CA LEU A 104 -12.19 26.10 21.36
C LEU A 104 -13.54 26.37 20.67
N LEU A 105 -13.89 25.56 19.67
CA LEU A 105 -15.17 25.66 18.95
C LEU A 105 -16.35 25.37 19.88
N ALA A 106 -16.21 24.38 20.75
CA ALA A 106 -17.16 24.11 21.82
C ALA A 106 -17.31 25.36 22.69
N GLY A 107 -16.23 25.87 23.29
CA GLY A 107 -16.27 27.09 24.10
C GLY A 107 -16.98 28.27 23.43
N LEU A 108 -16.74 28.49 22.13
CA LEU A 108 -17.46 29.50 21.34
C LEU A 108 -18.95 29.20 21.19
N ALA A 109 -19.33 27.94 20.99
CA ALA A 109 -20.73 27.52 20.92
C ALA A 109 -21.48 27.82 22.22
N ALA A 110 -20.87 27.59 23.38
CA ALA A 110 -21.44 27.97 24.67
C ALA A 110 -21.61 29.49 24.81
N LEU A 111 -20.59 30.27 24.41
CA LEU A 111 -20.66 31.72 24.39
C LEU A 111 -21.74 32.25 23.43
N ALA A 112 -21.94 31.59 22.29
CA ALA A 112 -22.96 31.96 21.32
C ALA A 112 -24.37 31.78 21.90
N VAL A 113 -24.64 30.66 22.58
CA VAL A 113 -25.91 30.44 23.28
C VAL A 113 -26.18 31.53 24.32
N ALA A 114 -25.17 31.88 25.13
CA ALA A 114 -25.30 32.98 26.10
C ALA A 114 -25.50 34.35 25.42
N ALA A 115 -24.77 34.62 24.33
CA ALA A 115 -24.87 35.89 23.60
C ALA A 115 -26.26 36.13 23.01
N VAL A 116 -26.98 35.08 22.58
CA VAL A 116 -28.38 35.22 22.12
C VAL A 116 -29.27 35.86 23.20
N ALA A 117 -29.09 35.47 24.47
CA ALA A 117 -29.91 35.97 25.56
C ALA A 117 -29.44 37.33 26.11
N TYR A 118 -28.12 37.55 26.18
CA TYR A 118 -27.55 38.67 26.96
C TYR A 118 -26.79 39.71 26.13
N ALA A 119 -26.30 39.38 24.94
CA ALA A 119 -25.44 40.25 24.14
C ALA A 119 -25.46 39.90 22.64
N PRO A 120 -26.61 40.04 21.95
CA PRO A 120 -26.77 39.53 20.58
C PRO A 120 -25.84 40.22 19.57
N HIS A 121 -25.42 41.46 19.85
CA HIS A 121 -24.46 42.21 19.04
C HIS A 121 -23.06 41.55 18.97
N LEU A 122 -22.73 40.61 19.86
CA LEU A 122 -21.47 39.85 19.82
C LEU A 122 -21.50 38.66 18.85
N LEU A 123 -22.69 38.19 18.45
CA LEU A 123 -22.84 37.01 17.59
C LEU A 123 -22.06 37.09 16.26
N PRO A 124 -22.03 38.23 15.53
CA PRO A 124 -21.23 38.34 14.31
C PRO A 124 -19.72 38.13 14.55
N ARG A 125 -19.20 38.63 15.68
CA ARG A 125 -17.78 38.44 16.05
C ARG A 125 -17.49 36.98 16.38
N LEU A 126 -18.36 36.34 17.17
CA LEU A 126 -18.23 34.92 17.50
C LEU A 126 -18.28 34.04 16.25
N ARG A 127 -19.20 34.32 15.31
CA ARG A 127 -19.28 33.65 14.00
C ARG A 127 -17.99 33.79 13.19
N SER A 128 -17.40 34.98 13.13
CA SER A 128 -16.13 35.19 12.42
C SER A 128 -14.96 34.40 13.03
N ILE A 129 -14.88 34.33 14.36
CA ILE A 129 -13.86 33.52 15.05
C ILE A 129 -14.10 32.03 14.76
N ALA A 130 -15.34 31.57 14.91
CA ALA A 130 -15.73 30.18 14.67
C ALA A 130 -15.47 29.75 13.21
N ALA A 131 -15.74 30.63 12.24
CA ALA A 131 -15.45 30.37 10.82
C ALA A 131 -13.95 30.18 10.56
N ARG A 132 -13.08 30.98 11.18
CA ARG A 132 -11.62 30.84 11.07
C ARG A 132 -11.12 29.53 11.67
N LEU A 133 -11.62 29.17 12.86
CA LEU A 133 -11.27 27.91 13.51
C LEU A 133 -11.77 26.70 12.72
N SER A 134 -12.99 26.76 12.18
CA SER A 134 -13.57 25.72 11.32
C SER A 134 -12.80 25.56 9.99
N ALA A 135 -12.34 26.66 9.39
CA ALA A 135 -11.47 26.59 8.22
C ALA A 135 -10.14 25.88 8.53
N ARG A 136 -9.50 26.23 9.66
CA ARG A 136 -8.27 25.58 10.11
C ARG A 136 -8.48 24.08 10.41
N LEU A 137 -9.61 23.71 11.01
CA LEU A 137 -9.98 22.33 11.25
C LEU A 137 -10.07 21.52 9.95
N ARG A 138 -10.78 22.07 8.94
CA ARG A 138 -10.92 21.44 7.62
C ARG A 138 -9.57 21.25 6.92
N GLU A 139 -8.68 22.24 7.02
CA GLU A 139 -7.34 22.15 6.46
C GLU A 139 -6.52 21.03 7.10
N ILE A 140 -6.56 20.91 8.43
CA ILE A 140 -5.88 19.84 9.17
C ILE A 140 -6.41 18.46 8.72
N THR A 141 -7.73 18.29 8.66
CA THR A 141 -8.35 17.04 8.21
C THR A 141 -8.00 16.71 6.74
N ALA A 142 -7.95 17.71 5.86
CA ALA A 142 -7.58 17.51 4.46
C ALA A 142 -6.12 17.06 4.31
N ARG A 143 -5.20 17.67 5.07
CA ARG A 143 -3.78 17.27 5.10
C ARG A 143 -3.62 15.85 5.63
N LEU A 144 -4.38 15.48 6.67
CA LEU A 144 -4.41 14.12 7.20
C LEU A 144 -4.84 13.11 6.13
N GLY A 145 -5.93 13.39 5.42
CA GLY A 145 -6.40 12.53 4.33
C GLY A 145 -5.37 12.39 3.20
N ALA A 146 -4.64 13.46 2.86
CA ALA A 146 -3.58 13.40 1.85
C ALA A 146 -2.40 12.52 2.30
N LEU A 147 -1.98 12.63 3.56
CA LEU A 147 -0.93 11.78 4.14
C LEU A 147 -1.33 10.30 4.11
N MET A 148 -2.54 9.98 4.57
CA MET A 148 -3.04 8.60 4.58
C MET A 148 -3.13 8.00 3.17
N ARG A 149 -3.58 8.78 2.18
CA ARG A 149 -3.56 8.34 0.78
C ARG A 149 -2.15 8.09 0.27
N GLY A 150 -1.22 9.01 0.50
CA GLY A 150 0.18 8.85 0.08
C GLY A 150 0.84 7.60 0.66
N MET A 151 0.55 7.28 1.92
CA MET A 151 1.00 6.05 2.55
C MET A 151 0.38 4.80 1.93
N SER A 152 -0.94 4.78 1.75
CA SER A 152 -1.64 3.66 1.14
C SER A 152 -1.06 3.38 -0.25
N THR A 153 -0.86 4.42 -1.06
CA THR A 153 -0.22 4.30 -2.37
C THR A 153 1.19 3.73 -2.25
N THR A 154 1.98 4.17 -1.28
CA THR A 154 3.35 3.64 -1.06
C THR A 154 3.35 2.16 -0.69
N LEU A 155 2.44 1.74 0.18
CA LEU A 155 2.31 0.34 0.59
C LEU A 155 1.83 -0.55 -0.56
N THR A 156 0.81 -0.09 -1.30
CA THR A 156 0.34 -0.77 -2.51
C THR A 156 1.45 -0.90 -3.54
N ASN A 157 2.21 0.18 -3.81
CA ASN A 157 3.32 0.15 -4.76
C ASN A 157 4.42 -0.84 -4.32
N ARG A 158 4.77 -0.88 -3.03
CA ARG A 158 5.74 -1.86 -2.51
C ARG A 158 5.25 -3.30 -2.69
N ARG A 159 3.96 -3.55 -2.45
CA ARG A 159 3.37 -4.88 -2.67
C ARG A 159 3.39 -5.25 -4.14
N VAL A 160 3.03 -4.31 -5.02
CA VAL A 160 3.11 -4.46 -6.48
C VAL A 160 4.53 -4.79 -6.92
N ASP A 161 5.53 -4.03 -6.49
CA ASP A 161 6.93 -4.27 -6.87
C ASP A 161 7.43 -5.64 -6.36
N LYS A 162 7.01 -6.05 -5.16
CA LYS A 162 7.33 -7.36 -4.62
C LYS A 162 6.72 -8.50 -5.44
N VAL A 163 5.44 -8.38 -5.80
CA VAL A 163 4.75 -9.38 -6.64
C VAL A 163 5.34 -9.39 -8.04
N ALA A 164 5.59 -8.23 -8.64
CA ALA A 164 6.21 -8.12 -9.95
C ALA A 164 7.63 -8.70 -10.00
N GLY A 165 8.39 -8.57 -8.91
CA GLY A 165 9.66 -9.26 -8.74
C GLY A 165 9.54 -10.77 -8.72
N ARG A 166 8.50 -11.32 -8.09
CA ARG A 166 8.22 -12.77 -8.11
C ARG A 166 7.85 -13.26 -9.51
N PHE A 167 7.08 -12.48 -10.29
CA PHE A 167 6.83 -12.81 -11.70
C PHE A 167 8.12 -12.90 -12.49
N HIS A 168 9.03 -11.95 -12.28
CA HIS A 168 10.35 -11.98 -12.91
C HIS A 168 11.15 -13.24 -12.54
N ASP A 169 11.20 -13.55 -11.25
CA ASP A 169 11.92 -14.71 -10.72
C ASP A 169 11.34 -16.03 -11.25
N ALA A 170 10.01 -16.16 -11.28
CA ALA A 170 9.33 -17.33 -11.84
C ALA A 170 9.59 -17.48 -13.34
N TRP A 171 9.57 -16.37 -14.09
CA TRP A 171 9.84 -16.38 -15.54
C TRP A 171 11.27 -16.85 -15.86
N ARG A 172 12.27 -16.43 -15.07
CA ARG A 172 13.67 -16.84 -15.29
C ARG A 172 14.02 -18.19 -14.68
N ALA A 173 13.28 -18.69 -13.70
CA ALA A 173 13.60 -19.93 -12.98
C ALA A 173 13.91 -21.15 -13.89
N PRO A 174 13.14 -21.43 -14.97
CA PRO A 174 13.43 -22.55 -15.86
C PRO A 174 14.74 -22.44 -16.64
N ARG A 175 15.37 -21.25 -16.66
CA ARG A 175 16.60 -20.95 -17.41
C ARG A 175 17.85 -21.02 -16.55
N LYS A 176 17.73 -21.43 -15.29
CA LYS A 176 18.84 -21.41 -14.34
C LYS A 176 19.91 -22.42 -14.75
N LEU A 177 21.14 -21.96 -14.84
CA LEU A 177 22.32 -22.75 -15.18
C LEU A 177 22.94 -23.38 -13.92
N PRO A 178 23.78 -24.42 -14.07
CA PRO A 178 24.45 -25.09 -12.94
C PRO A 178 25.34 -24.17 -12.10
N ASP A 179 25.86 -23.09 -12.69
CA ASP A 179 26.69 -22.08 -12.01
C ASP A 179 25.86 -21.05 -11.22
N GLY A 180 24.53 -21.17 -11.23
CA GLY A 180 23.60 -20.28 -10.53
C GLY A 180 23.18 -19.05 -11.32
N THR A 181 23.73 -18.83 -12.51
CA THR A 181 23.29 -17.79 -13.46
C THR A 181 22.08 -18.27 -14.26
N TYR A 182 21.63 -17.49 -15.25
CA TYR A 182 20.55 -17.83 -16.16
C TYR A 182 21.03 -17.81 -17.60
N GLU A 183 20.40 -18.60 -18.48
CA GLU A 183 20.59 -18.46 -19.92
C GLU A 183 20.34 -16.99 -20.34
N PRO A 184 21.35 -16.29 -20.92
CA PRO A 184 21.25 -14.87 -21.20
C PRO A 184 20.08 -14.52 -22.11
N ARG A 185 19.36 -13.46 -21.75
CA ARG A 185 18.32 -12.88 -22.61
C ARG A 185 18.58 -11.40 -22.81
N VAL A 186 19.51 -11.11 -23.71
CA VAL A 186 19.84 -9.74 -24.09
C VAL A 186 18.67 -9.13 -24.88
N LYS A 187 18.29 -7.92 -24.48
CA LYS A 187 17.22 -7.11 -25.05
C LYS A 187 17.64 -5.64 -25.12
N THR A 188 17.17 -4.94 -26.14
CA THR A 188 17.29 -3.48 -26.20
C THR A 188 16.31 -2.83 -25.22
N THR A 189 16.74 -1.81 -24.48
CA THR A 189 15.89 -0.95 -23.65
C THR A 189 15.82 0.46 -24.24
N THR A 190 14.68 1.12 -24.04
CA THR A 190 14.49 2.55 -24.36
C THR A 190 14.54 3.43 -23.12
N ASP A 191 14.92 2.91 -21.95
CA ASP A 191 14.99 3.67 -20.69
C ASP A 191 16.22 4.59 -20.67
N PRO A 192 16.06 5.93 -20.74
CA PRO A 192 17.18 6.85 -20.80
C PRO A 192 17.99 6.88 -19.51
N ALA A 193 17.37 6.63 -18.35
CA ALA A 193 18.06 6.61 -17.06
C ALA A 193 18.95 5.37 -16.95
N TRP A 194 18.49 4.23 -17.47
CA TRP A 194 19.28 3.02 -17.55
C TRP A 194 20.45 3.18 -18.52
N ILE A 195 20.18 3.67 -19.75
CA ILE A 195 21.20 3.87 -20.77
C ILE A 195 22.32 4.78 -20.26
N LYS A 196 21.95 5.90 -19.65
CA LYS A 196 22.92 6.83 -19.06
C LYS A 196 23.77 6.20 -17.96
N LYS A 197 23.20 5.30 -17.15
CA LYS A 197 23.88 4.67 -16.02
C LYS A 197 24.82 3.54 -16.45
N HIS A 198 24.46 2.81 -17.50
CA HIS A 198 25.14 1.59 -17.94
C HIS A 198 25.94 1.76 -19.24
N ASP A 199 25.84 2.92 -19.89
CA ASP A 199 26.52 3.27 -21.14
C ASP A 199 26.25 2.27 -22.28
N THR A 200 25.03 1.74 -22.32
CA THR A 200 24.57 0.81 -23.36
C THR A 200 23.04 0.84 -23.40
N ASP A 201 22.43 0.32 -24.46
CA ASP A 201 20.99 0.06 -24.55
C ASP A 201 20.67 -1.43 -24.42
N GLN A 202 21.66 -2.29 -24.18
CA GLN A 202 21.49 -3.74 -24.09
C GLN A 202 21.43 -4.22 -22.64
N VAL A 203 20.35 -4.87 -22.25
CA VAL A 203 20.17 -5.46 -20.92
C VAL A 203 19.95 -6.97 -21.04
N ASP A 204 20.72 -7.75 -20.28
CA ASP A 204 20.38 -9.16 -20.05
C ASP A 204 19.29 -9.26 -18.99
N ILE A 205 18.04 -9.36 -19.43
CA ILE A 205 16.89 -9.34 -18.53
C ILE A 205 16.81 -10.59 -17.65
N ALA A 206 17.41 -11.73 -18.04
CA ALA A 206 17.39 -12.94 -17.23
C ALA A 206 18.36 -12.85 -16.04
N ASN A 207 19.56 -12.32 -16.29
CA ASN A 207 20.59 -12.15 -15.27
C ASN A 207 20.50 -10.82 -14.49
N THR A 208 19.62 -9.91 -14.89
CA THR A 208 19.34 -8.68 -14.13
C THR A 208 18.24 -8.92 -13.09
N ARG A 209 18.48 -8.50 -11.84
CA ARG A 209 17.46 -8.56 -10.78
C ARG A 209 16.30 -7.63 -11.12
N TYR A 210 15.09 -8.02 -10.76
CA TYR A 210 13.88 -7.23 -11.09
C TYR A 210 14.01 -5.75 -10.70
N ARG A 211 14.50 -5.45 -9.49
CA ARG A 211 14.66 -4.07 -9.01
C ARG A 211 15.63 -3.23 -9.85
N ASP A 212 16.57 -3.87 -10.54
CA ASP A 212 17.65 -3.25 -11.32
C ASP A 212 17.34 -3.23 -12.82
N LEU A 213 16.22 -3.86 -13.24
CA LEU A 213 15.75 -3.77 -14.61
C LEU A 213 15.38 -2.32 -14.99
N PRO A 214 15.55 -1.94 -16.26
CA PRO A 214 14.99 -0.70 -16.79
C PRO A 214 13.45 -0.72 -16.75
N ALA A 215 12.85 0.47 -16.77
CA ALA A 215 11.42 0.67 -16.54
C ALA A 215 10.54 -0.02 -17.60
N ASP A 216 10.98 -0.03 -18.86
CA ASP A 216 10.26 -0.69 -19.96
C ASP A 216 10.18 -2.20 -19.78
N TRP A 217 11.25 -2.84 -19.31
CA TRP A 217 11.28 -4.28 -19.02
C TRP A 217 10.62 -4.66 -17.69
N LYS A 218 10.38 -3.71 -16.78
CA LYS A 218 9.56 -3.92 -15.56
C LYS A 218 8.06 -3.86 -15.84
N ARG A 219 7.65 -3.11 -16.86
CA ARG A 219 6.28 -2.62 -17.05
C ARG A 219 5.24 -3.74 -17.02
N GLU A 220 5.43 -4.82 -17.77
CA GLU A 220 4.42 -5.88 -17.86
C GLU A 220 4.21 -6.58 -16.52
N ASN A 221 5.28 -6.91 -15.81
CA ASN A 221 5.18 -7.51 -14.48
C ASN A 221 4.52 -6.55 -13.48
N GLN A 222 4.80 -5.25 -13.57
CA GLN A 222 4.13 -4.24 -12.72
C GLN A 222 2.64 -4.16 -12.99
N GLU A 223 2.22 -4.15 -14.26
CA GLU A 223 0.80 -4.06 -14.61
C GLU A 223 0.03 -5.30 -14.15
N SER A 224 0.54 -6.49 -14.41
CA SER A 224 -0.07 -7.74 -13.92
C SER A 224 -0.14 -7.77 -12.39
N ALA A 225 0.92 -7.30 -11.70
CA ALA A 225 0.92 -7.22 -10.24
C ALA A 225 -0.09 -6.20 -9.70
N ARG A 226 -0.23 -5.03 -10.35
CA ARG A 226 -1.24 -4.01 -9.98
C ARG A 226 -2.64 -4.58 -10.06
N ILE A 227 -2.97 -5.24 -11.17
CA ILE A 227 -4.29 -5.83 -11.40
C ILE A 227 -4.58 -6.91 -10.36
N GLY A 228 -3.65 -7.85 -10.15
CA GLY A 228 -3.83 -8.91 -9.17
C GLY A 228 -3.98 -8.40 -7.74
N VAL A 229 -3.14 -7.42 -7.34
CA VAL A 229 -3.25 -6.78 -6.01
C VAL A 229 -4.61 -6.10 -5.84
N GLN A 230 -5.06 -5.34 -6.84
CA GLN A 230 -6.34 -4.66 -6.82
C GLN A 230 -7.51 -5.65 -6.64
N LEU A 231 -7.57 -6.72 -7.47
CA LEU A 231 -8.63 -7.72 -7.42
C LEU A 231 -8.72 -8.40 -6.05
N VAL A 232 -7.57 -8.78 -5.47
CA VAL A 232 -7.51 -9.42 -4.15
C VAL A 232 -7.93 -8.45 -3.05
N ASP A 233 -7.53 -7.18 -3.12
CA ASP A 233 -7.87 -6.18 -2.10
C ASP A 233 -9.36 -5.80 -2.15
N GLU A 234 -9.94 -5.66 -3.34
CA GLU A 234 -11.37 -5.41 -3.54
C GLU A 234 -12.23 -6.59 -3.05
N ALA A 235 -11.80 -7.83 -3.34
CA ALA A 235 -12.48 -9.04 -2.86
C ALA A 235 -12.43 -9.15 -1.34
N ARG A 236 -11.27 -8.87 -0.71
CA ARG A 236 -11.14 -8.85 0.76
C ARG A 236 -12.01 -7.77 1.39
N ALA A 237 -12.03 -6.57 0.83
CA ALA A 237 -12.87 -5.47 1.31
C ALA A 237 -14.37 -5.81 1.22
N SER A 238 -14.74 -6.63 0.23
CA SER A 238 -16.12 -7.08 0.01
C SER A 238 -16.48 -8.37 0.75
N GLY A 239 -15.58 -8.94 1.56
CA GLY A 239 -15.81 -10.18 2.30
C GLY A 239 -15.86 -11.45 1.45
N VAL A 240 -15.32 -11.41 0.22
CA VAL A 240 -15.23 -12.58 -0.67
C VAL A 240 -14.12 -13.51 -0.20
N ASP A 241 -14.37 -14.83 -0.24
CA ASP A 241 -13.33 -15.82 -0.01
C ASP A 241 -12.35 -15.89 -1.19
N VAL A 242 -11.22 -15.22 -1.03
CA VAL A 242 -10.13 -15.15 -2.01
C VAL A 242 -9.39 -16.48 -2.22
N ARG A 243 -9.68 -17.52 -1.44
CA ARG A 243 -9.12 -18.87 -1.63
C ARG A 243 -10.07 -19.82 -2.35
N SER A 244 -11.29 -19.38 -2.64
CA SER A 244 -12.25 -20.19 -3.38
C SER A 244 -11.82 -20.36 -4.84
N GLU A 245 -12.10 -21.54 -5.41
CA GLU A 245 -11.89 -21.81 -6.84
C GLU A 245 -12.65 -20.81 -7.72
N ARG A 246 -13.87 -20.44 -7.31
CA ARG A 246 -14.67 -19.42 -8.00
C ARG A 246 -13.93 -18.09 -8.11
N PHE A 247 -13.40 -17.57 -7.00
CA PHE A 247 -12.64 -16.33 -7.04
C PHE A 247 -11.39 -16.46 -7.92
N MET A 248 -10.70 -17.60 -7.84
CA MET A 248 -9.51 -17.85 -8.66
C MET A 248 -9.82 -17.75 -10.15
N GLU A 249 -10.88 -18.40 -10.64
CA GLU A 249 -11.25 -18.37 -12.06
C GLU A 249 -11.77 -16.98 -12.48
N GLU A 250 -12.61 -16.33 -11.67
CA GLU A 250 -13.14 -15.00 -11.96
C GLU A 250 -12.02 -13.95 -12.02
N ALA A 251 -11.11 -13.96 -11.06
CA ALA A 251 -9.98 -13.05 -11.02
C ALA A 251 -8.99 -13.31 -12.18
N SER A 252 -8.73 -14.58 -12.51
CA SER A 252 -7.86 -14.96 -13.61
C SER A 252 -8.43 -14.54 -14.97
N SER A 253 -9.74 -14.66 -15.16
CA SER A 253 -10.42 -14.15 -16.36
C SER A 253 -10.22 -12.63 -16.52
N VAL A 254 -10.35 -11.87 -15.44
CA VAL A 254 -10.08 -10.41 -15.46
C VAL A 254 -8.61 -10.12 -15.75
N VAL A 255 -7.67 -10.88 -15.17
CA VAL A 255 -6.24 -10.74 -15.47
C VAL A 255 -5.97 -10.93 -16.96
N HIS A 256 -6.55 -11.98 -17.55
CA HIS A 256 -6.44 -12.27 -18.99
C HIS A 256 -6.97 -11.13 -19.85
N ASP A 257 -8.20 -10.67 -19.60
CA ASP A 257 -8.81 -9.58 -20.35
C ASP A 257 -7.97 -8.30 -20.29
N LYS A 258 -7.46 -7.96 -19.10
CA LYS A 258 -6.62 -6.78 -18.92
C LYS A 258 -5.27 -6.94 -19.61
N TRP A 259 -4.67 -8.13 -19.55
CA TRP A 259 -3.44 -8.44 -20.28
C TRP A 259 -3.66 -8.29 -21.78
N LEU A 260 -4.75 -8.82 -22.31
CA LEU A 260 -5.08 -8.77 -23.73
C LEU A 260 -5.28 -7.34 -24.22
N VAL A 261 -5.90 -6.45 -23.43
CA VAL A 261 -6.02 -5.01 -23.76
C VAL A 261 -4.66 -4.36 -24.06
N ARG A 262 -3.60 -4.76 -23.36
CA ARG A 262 -2.25 -4.20 -23.53
C ARG A 262 -1.44 -4.90 -24.63
N ASN A 263 -1.71 -6.18 -24.85
CA ASN A 263 -0.82 -7.08 -25.60
C ASN A 263 -1.46 -7.68 -26.86
N ARG A 264 -2.68 -7.24 -27.20
CA ARG A 264 -3.49 -7.78 -28.32
C ARG A 264 -2.72 -7.90 -29.63
N ASP A 265 -1.92 -6.89 -29.97
CA ASP A 265 -1.25 -6.80 -31.27
C ASP A 265 -0.28 -7.95 -31.52
N TRP A 266 0.33 -8.49 -30.47
CA TRP A 266 1.32 -9.55 -30.55
C TRP A 266 0.91 -10.85 -29.83
N ALA A 267 -0.25 -10.87 -29.17
CA ALA A 267 -0.84 -12.09 -28.60
C ALA A 267 -1.13 -13.12 -29.70
N THR A 268 -0.89 -14.41 -29.39
CA THR A 268 -1.18 -15.51 -30.32
C THR A 268 -2.69 -15.67 -30.56
N GLU A 269 -3.09 -16.45 -31.58
CA GLU A 269 -4.51 -16.73 -31.83
C GLU A 269 -5.18 -17.39 -30.61
N GLU A 270 -4.49 -18.32 -29.94
CA GLU A 270 -4.98 -18.95 -28.72
C GLU A 270 -5.19 -17.92 -27.60
N GLN A 271 -4.21 -17.05 -27.35
CA GLN A 271 -4.27 -16.04 -26.30
C GLN A 271 -5.29 -14.94 -26.57
N ARG A 272 -5.73 -14.75 -27.82
CA ARG A 272 -6.78 -13.79 -28.16
C ARG A 272 -8.18 -14.31 -27.85
N ARG A 273 -8.33 -15.59 -27.49
CA ARG A 273 -9.63 -16.18 -27.16
C ARG A 273 -10.09 -15.69 -25.77
N PRO A 274 -11.41 -15.67 -25.52
CA PRO A 274 -11.95 -15.51 -24.16
C PRO A 274 -11.33 -16.51 -23.20
N TYR A 275 -11.19 -16.11 -21.93
CA TYR A 275 -10.53 -16.91 -20.90
C TYR A 275 -11.06 -18.35 -20.86
N GLU A 276 -12.37 -18.54 -20.95
CA GLU A 276 -13.03 -19.83 -20.86
C GLU A 276 -12.56 -20.82 -21.94
N LEU A 277 -12.14 -20.32 -23.10
CA LEU A 277 -11.71 -21.08 -24.27
C LEU A 277 -10.20 -21.29 -24.35
N LEU A 278 -9.44 -20.79 -23.39
CA LEU A 278 -8.01 -21.02 -23.29
C LEU A 278 -7.71 -22.47 -22.88
N SER A 279 -6.55 -22.98 -23.32
CA SER A 279 -6.02 -24.23 -22.78
C SER A 279 -5.72 -24.09 -21.29
N HIS A 280 -5.65 -25.23 -20.58
CA HIS A 280 -5.26 -25.24 -19.17
C HIS A 280 -3.91 -24.57 -18.94
N ALA A 281 -2.95 -24.74 -19.86
CA ALA A 281 -1.61 -24.16 -19.74
C ALA A 281 -1.62 -22.62 -19.84
N GLU A 282 -2.44 -22.04 -20.72
CA GLU A 282 -2.57 -20.58 -20.77
C GLU A 282 -3.34 -20.04 -19.56
N LYS A 283 -4.44 -20.67 -19.14
CA LYS A 283 -5.18 -20.28 -17.92
C LYS A 283 -4.30 -20.29 -16.67
N GLU A 284 -3.36 -21.23 -16.60
CA GLU A 284 -2.48 -21.36 -15.45
C GLU A 284 -1.59 -20.15 -15.24
N LYS A 285 -1.20 -19.46 -16.32
CA LYS A 285 -0.41 -18.22 -16.23
C LYS A 285 -1.19 -17.11 -15.55
N ASP A 286 -2.48 -16.97 -15.85
CA ASP A 286 -3.34 -15.98 -15.21
C ASP A 286 -3.64 -16.34 -13.75
N ARG A 287 -3.85 -17.64 -13.46
CA ARG A 287 -4.00 -18.13 -12.08
C ARG A 287 -2.76 -17.87 -11.25
N ASP A 288 -1.58 -18.06 -11.82
CA ASP A 288 -0.31 -17.80 -11.14
C ASP A 288 -0.17 -16.32 -10.75
N VAL A 289 -0.72 -15.38 -11.52
CA VAL A 289 -0.80 -13.97 -11.12
C VAL A 289 -1.54 -13.83 -9.79
N VAL A 290 -2.73 -14.43 -9.69
CA VAL A 290 -3.56 -14.38 -8.48
C VAL A 290 -2.89 -15.10 -7.31
N ARG A 291 -2.32 -16.30 -7.54
CA ARG A 291 -1.62 -17.07 -6.51
C ARG A 291 -0.41 -16.34 -5.94
N MET A 292 0.42 -15.72 -6.78
CA MET A 292 1.58 -14.97 -6.30
C MET A 292 1.21 -13.76 -5.44
N VAL A 293 0.07 -13.13 -5.73
CA VAL A 293 -0.48 -12.03 -4.90
C VAL A 293 -0.99 -12.56 -3.55
N LEU A 294 -1.60 -13.74 -3.53
CA LEU A 294 -2.05 -14.43 -2.33
C LEU A 294 -0.90 -15.04 -1.53
N GLY A 295 0.25 -15.27 -2.17
CA GLY A 295 1.42 -15.90 -1.58
C GLY A 295 1.23 -17.40 -1.34
N ILE A 296 0.49 -18.06 -2.23
CA ILE A 296 0.25 -19.51 -2.25
C ILE A 296 0.84 -20.14 -3.51
#